data_AF-A0A645ESY4-F1
#
_entry.id   AF-A0A645ESY4-F1
#
_cell.length_a   1.000
_cell.length_b   1.000
_cell.length_c   1.000
_cell.angle_alpha   90.00
_cell.angle_beta   90.00
_cell.angle_gamma   90.00
#
_symmetry.space_group_name_H-M   'P 1'
#
loop_
_entity.id
_entity.type
_entity.pdbx_description
1 polymer ?
#
loop_
_entity_poly.entity_id
_entity_poly.type
_entity_poly.pdbx_seq_one_letter_code
_entity_poly.pdbx_strand_id
1 'polypeptide(L)'
;MGRNAAGVTGISLKDDDDVVFGTLISSTTPLNSNSLKDLCVDKYEGTLRLSTINGEEKSLELSHVPVQNRAGRGKNIMLCSNDDYLEKVEIL
;
A
#
# COMPACT_ATOMS: atom_id res chain seq x y z
N MET A 1 -1.96 7.71 20.23
CA MET A 1 -1.89 9.17 20.46
C MET A 1 -3.30 9.74 20.57
N GLY A 2 -3.46 10.87 21.26
CA GLY A 2 -4.75 11.58 21.30
C GLY A 2 -5.13 12.12 19.92
N ARG A 3 -6.43 12.37 19.71
CA ARG A 3 -7.00 12.81 18.42
C ARG A 3 -6.32 14.05 17.82
N ASN A 4 -5.80 14.94 18.67
CA ASN A 4 -5.22 16.24 18.26
C ASN A 4 -3.68 16.21 18.19
N ALA A 5 -3.05 15.05 18.21
CA ALA A 5 -1.60 14.95 18.05
C ALA A 5 -1.21 15.06 16.57
N ALA A 6 -0.01 15.58 16.29
CA ALA A 6 0.52 15.74 14.94
C ALA A 6 0.77 14.42 14.18
N GLY A 7 0.61 13.27 14.83
CA GLY A 7 0.89 11.98 14.22
C GLY A 7 2.38 11.65 14.18
N VAL A 8 2.69 10.58 13.46
CA VAL A 8 4.07 10.15 13.17
C VAL A 8 4.19 9.85 11.69
N THR A 9 5.41 9.90 11.15
CA THR A 9 5.67 9.60 9.74
C THR A 9 5.22 8.18 9.38
N GLY A 10 4.34 8.09 8.38
CA GLY A 10 3.89 6.85 7.76
C GLY A 10 4.80 6.40 6.62
N ILE A 11 5.12 7.30 5.70
CA ILE A 11 6.01 7.09 4.55
C ILE A 11 6.86 8.35 4.33
N SER A 12 8.07 8.17 3.80
CA SER A 12 8.95 9.28 3.40
C SER A 12 8.83 9.51 1.90
N LEU A 13 8.52 10.75 1.52
CA LEU A 13 8.35 11.16 0.12
C LEU A 13 9.59 11.94 -0.36
N LYS A 14 9.73 12.07 -1.68
CA LYS A 14 10.65 13.07 -2.24
C LYS A 14 9.99 14.44 -2.19
N ASP A 15 10.77 15.47 -2.48
CA ASP A 15 10.23 16.80 -2.72
C ASP A 15 9.23 16.74 -3.89
N ASP A 16 8.13 17.48 -3.77
CA ASP A 16 7.02 17.56 -4.74
C ASP A 16 6.17 16.28 -4.93
N ASP A 17 6.40 15.22 -4.14
CA ASP A 17 5.54 14.04 -4.10
C ASP A 17 4.52 14.14 -2.96
N ASP A 18 3.28 13.66 -3.22
CA ASP A 18 2.19 13.58 -2.24
C ASP A 18 1.63 12.15 -2.11
N VAL A 19 0.97 11.85 -0.98
CA VAL A 19 0.25 10.57 -0.81
C VAL A 19 -1.10 10.64 -1.50
N VAL A 20 -1.32 9.78 -2.50
CA VAL A 20 -2.59 9.68 -3.24
C VAL A 20 -3.58 8.71 -2.59
N PHE A 21 -3.09 7.67 -1.92
CA PHE A 21 -3.94 6.58 -1.40
C PHE A 21 -3.38 5.98 -0.11
N GLY A 22 -4.28 5.64 0.81
CA GLY A 22 -3.98 4.88 2.01
C GLY A 22 -5.20 4.05 2.42
N THR A 23 -4.98 2.77 2.71
CA THR A 23 -6.04 1.85 3.14
C THR A 23 -5.52 0.84 4.14
N LEU A 24 -6.45 0.22 4.87
CA LEU A 24 -6.16 -0.90 5.75
C LEU A 24 -6.51 -2.20 5.03
N ILE A 25 -5.55 -3.13 4.95
CA ILE A 25 -5.75 -4.45 4.37
C ILE A 25 -5.77 -5.46 5.52
N SER A 26 -6.88 -6.17 5.68
CA SER A 26 -7.01 -7.27 6.64
C SER A 26 -6.82 -8.61 5.94
N SER A 27 -6.14 -9.56 6.59
CA SER A 27 -6.13 -10.94 6.08
C SER A 27 -7.50 -11.59 6.22
N THR A 28 -7.88 -12.35 5.21
CA THR A 28 -9.09 -13.15 5.13
C THR A 28 -8.98 -14.49 5.86
N THR A 29 -7.82 -14.82 6.45
CA THR A 29 -7.60 -16.11 7.13
C THR A 29 -8.58 -16.25 8.30
N PRO A 30 -9.52 -17.21 8.26
CA PRO A 30 -10.52 -17.36 9.31
C PRO A 30 -9.85 -17.73 10.64
N LEU A 31 -10.29 -17.05 11.70
CA LEU A 31 -9.77 -17.08 13.07
C LEU A 31 -10.07 -18.39 13.82
N ASN A 32 -10.03 -19.55 13.15
CA ASN A 32 -10.47 -20.83 13.70
C ASN A 32 -9.37 -21.89 13.75
N SER A 33 -8.18 -21.54 14.23
CA SER A 33 -7.25 -22.56 14.72
C SER A 33 -6.46 -22.07 15.92
N ASN A 34 -6.52 -22.83 17.02
CA ASN A 34 -5.73 -22.67 18.24
C ASN A 34 -4.20 -22.73 18.03
N SER A 35 -3.73 -22.72 16.79
CA SER A 35 -2.33 -22.82 16.38
C SER A 35 -1.71 -21.47 15.98
N LEU A 36 -2.45 -20.36 16.03
CA LEU A 36 -2.06 -19.06 15.45
C LEU A 36 -1.48 -18.05 16.44
N LYS A 37 -0.83 -18.49 17.53
CA LYS A 37 -0.18 -17.56 18.46
C LYS A 37 1.00 -16.80 17.82
N ASP A 38 1.54 -17.30 16.71
CA ASP A 38 2.72 -16.75 16.02
C ASP A 38 2.47 -16.46 14.52
N LEU A 39 1.23 -16.11 14.12
CA LEU A 39 0.94 -15.88 12.70
C LEU A 39 1.47 -14.52 12.22
N CYS A 40 2.59 -14.54 11.50
CA CYS A 40 2.96 -13.46 10.58
C CYS A 40 1.91 -13.39 9.46
N VAL A 41 1.20 -12.27 9.38
CA VAL A 41 0.18 -12.02 8.36
C VAL A 41 0.89 -11.52 7.09
N ASP A 42 1.46 -12.46 6.35
CA ASP A 42 2.27 -12.15 5.16
C ASP A 42 1.49 -12.37 3.86
N LYS A 43 0.30 -12.96 3.95
CA LYS A 43 -0.55 -13.31 2.81
C LYS A 43 -1.79 -12.43 2.79
N TYR A 44 -1.79 -11.51 1.84
CA TYR A 44 -2.91 -10.64 1.52
C TYR A 44 -3.54 -11.09 0.20
N GLU A 45 -4.85 -11.29 0.21
CA GLU A 45 -5.63 -11.58 -0.99
C GLU A 45 -6.16 -10.27 -1.57
N GLY A 46 -6.10 -10.14 -2.90
CA GLY A 46 -6.59 -8.97 -3.63
C GLY A 46 -5.64 -8.53 -4.74
N THR A 47 -6.18 -7.77 -5.69
CA THR A 47 -5.42 -7.18 -6.80
C THR A 47 -5.37 -5.67 -6.63
N LEU A 48 -4.16 -5.12 -6.58
CA LEU A 48 -3.93 -3.68 -6.63
C LEU A 48 -3.93 -3.21 -8.08
N ARG A 49 -4.87 -2.33 -8.43
CA ARG A 49 -4.93 -1.64 -9.71
C ARG A 49 -4.50 -0.19 -9.55
N LEU A 50 -3.57 0.24 -10.39
CA LEU A 50 -3.01 1.59 -10.46
C LEU A 50 -3.37 2.18 -11.83
N SER A 51 -3.87 3.40 -11.84
CA SER A 51 -4.16 4.14 -13.07
C SER A 51 -3.52 5.52 -13.02
N THR A 52 -2.86 5.92 -14.10
CA THR A 52 -2.25 7.24 -14.25
C THR A 52 -3.14 8.21 -14.99
N ILE A 53 -2.84 9.51 -14.89
CA ILE A 53 -3.59 10.57 -15.59
C ILE A 53 -3.51 10.42 -17.12
N ASN A 54 -2.45 9.80 -17.64
CA ASN A 54 -2.27 9.54 -19.07
C ASN A 54 -2.98 8.25 -19.52
N GLY A 55 -3.68 7.55 -18.63
CA GLY A 55 -4.43 6.34 -18.93
C GLY A 55 -3.61 5.06 -18.90
N GLU A 56 -2.37 5.09 -18.37
CA GLU A 56 -1.61 3.86 -18.15
C GLU A 56 -2.18 3.11 -16.95
N GLU A 57 -2.42 1.80 -17.12
CA GLU A 57 -2.89 0.93 -16.05
C GLU A 57 -1.89 -0.16 -15.72
N LYS A 58 -1.75 -0.43 -14.42
CA LYS A 58 -0.96 -1.56 -13.91
C LYS A 58 -1.71 -2.29 -12.83
N SER A 59 -1.77 -3.62 -12.95
CA SER A 59 -2.34 -4.51 -11.95
C SER A 59 -1.27 -5.42 -11.37
N LEU A 60 -1.27 -5.61 -10.05
CA LEU A 60 -0.44 -6.60 -9.37
C LEU A 60 -1.16 -7.21 -8.18
N GLU A 61 -0.84 -8.46 -7.85
CA GLU A 61 -1.35 -9.08 -6.63
C GLU A 61 -0.75 -8.42 -5.38
N LEU A 62 -1.56 -8.24 -4.33
CA LEU A 62 -1.10 -7.69 -3.06
C LEU A 62 -0.01 -8.56 -2.40
N SER A 63 -0.04 -9.87 -2.65
CA SER A 63 0.98 -10.83 -2.23
C SER A 63 2.39 -10.50 -2.76
N HIS A 64 2.50 -9.81 -3.90
CA HIS A 64 3.76 -9.41 -4.49
C HIS A 64 4.28 -8.06 -3.97
N VAL A 65 3.49 -7.32 -3.21
CA VAL A 65 3.92 -6.08 -2.56
C VAL A 65 4.67 -6.43 -1.27
N PRO A 66 5.97 -6.14 -1.17
CA PRO A 66 6.73 -6.50 0.02
C PRO A 66 6.32 -5.65 1.22
N VAL A 67 6.16 -6.28 2.38
CA VAL A 67 5.91 -5.58 3.65
C VAL A 67 7.11 -4.69 3.98
N GLN A 68 6.82 -3.45 4.39
CA GLN A 68 7.83 -2.47 4.77
C GLN A 68 7.47 -1.75 6.07
N ASN A 69 8.51 -1.38 6.82
CA ASN A 69 8.36 -0.54 8.00
C ASN A 69 7.95 0.89 7.60
N ARG A 70 7.19 1.55 8.48
CA ARG A 70 6.83 2.96 8.33
C ARG A 70 8.06 3.87 8.31
N ALA A 71 7.90 5.07 7.75
CA ALA A 71 8.93 6.09 7.53
C ALA A 71 10.03 5.71 6.51
N GLY A 72 9.93 4.55 5.84
CA GLY A 72 10.72 4.25 4.64
C GLY A 72 10.17 4.94 3.39
N ARG A 73 10.89 4.82 2.26
CA ARG A 73 10.50 5.41 0.96
C ARG A 73 9.57 4.54 0.09
N GLY A 74 9.18 3.35 0.54
CA GLY A 74 8.46 2.42 -0.32
C GLY A 74 9.37 1.56 -1.20
N LYS A 75 8.76 0.64 -1.95
CA LYS A 75 9.33 0.07 -3.19
C LYS A 75 8.60 0.67 -4.38
N ASN A 76 9.32 0.84 -5.49
CA ASN A 76 8.70 1.22 -6.74
C ASN A 76 7.87 0.05 -7.29
N ILE A 77 6.58 0.29 -7.52
CA ILE A 77 5.63 -0.67 -8.11
C ILE A 77 5.21 -0.28 -9.52
N MET A 78 5.39 0.96 -9.95
CA MET A 78 5.07 1.47 -11.28
C MET A 78 6.04 2.61 -11.65
N LEU A 79 6.59 2.56 -12.85
CA LEU A 79 7.38 3.66 -13.41
C LEU A 79 6.41 4.59 -14.13
N CYS A 80 6.34 5.85 -13.72
CA CYS A 80 5.60 6.89 -14.44
C CYS A 80 6.58 7.63 -15.35
N SER A 81 6.11 8.03 -16.54
CA SER A 81 6.87 8.89 -17.44
C SER A 81 6.96 10.32 -16.88
N ASN A 82 7.83 11.16 -17.46
CA ASN A 82 7.84 12.58 -17.11
C ASN A 82 6.46 13.20 -17.39
N ASP A 83 5.98 14.03 -16.47
CA ASP A 83 4.64 14.65 -16.47
C ASP A 83 3.47 13.66 -16.34
N ASP A 84 3.72 12.40 -15.98
CA ASP A 84 2.67 11.44 -15.63
C ASP A 84 2.62 11.22 -14.11
N TYR A 85 1.40 11.12 -13.58
CA TYR A 85 1.13 11.00 -12.16
C TYR A 85 0.06 9.95 -11.91
N LEU A 86 0.12 9.33 -10.73
CA LEU A 86 -0.88 8.37 -10.29
C LEU A 86 -2.21 9.09 -10.00
N GLU A 87 -3.26 8.75 -10.74
CA GLU A 87 -4.60 9.32 -10.58
C GLU A 87 -5.43 8.49 -9.60
N LYS A 88 -5.39 7.16 -9.75
CA LYS A 88 -6.31 6.27 -9.05
C LYS A 88 -5.63 4.99 -8.58
N VAL A 89 -6.03 4.54 -7.40
CA VAL A 89 -5.61 3.28 -6.79
C VAL A 89 -6.84 2.54 -6.28
N GLU A 90 -7.00 1.28 -6.70
CA GLU A 90 -8.12 0.42 -6.29
C GLU A 90 -7.60 -0.94 -5.85
N ILE A 91 -8.26 -1.52 -4.84
CA ILE A 91 -8.06 -2.92 -4.45
C ILE A 91 -9.31 -3.69 -4.88
N LEU A 92 -9.10 -4.73 -5.70
CA LEU A 92 -10.12 -5.63 -6.23
C LEU A 92 -10.09 -6.99 -5.52
#